data_AF-A0A1I7GH67-F1
#
_entry.id   AF-A0A1I7GH67-F1
#
_cell.length_a   1.000
_cell.length_b   1.000
_cell.length_c   1.000
_cell.angle_alpha   90.00
_cell.angle_beta   90.00
_cell.angle_gamma   90.00
#
_symmetry.space_group_name_H-M   'P 1'
#
loop_
_entity.id
_entity.type
_entity.pdbx_description
1 polymer ?
#
loop_
_entity_poly.entity_id
_entity_poly.type
_entity_poly.pdbx_seq_one_letter_code
_entity_poly.pdbx_strand_id
1 'polypeptide(L)'
;MVPLAFWLGQSWIEVALLAGSVLLVMIVELLNTGIEAAIDRISLEWHPLAKRAKDMGSAAVLLALLVCLGIWSAALYQRFYP
;
A
#
# COMPACT_ATOMS: atom_id res chain seq x y z
N MET A 1 9.74 -8.21 -1.98
CA MET A 1 9.91 -6.78 -2.29
C MET A 1 11.05 -6.16 -1.47
N VAL A 2 10.99 -6.10 -0.14
CA VAL A 2 12.02 -5.40 0.66
C VAL A 2 13.49 -5.83 0.41
N PRO A 3 13.85 -7.12 0.31
CA PRO A 3 15.23 -7.51 -0.03
C PRO A 3 15.69 -7.03 -1.42
N LEU A 4 14.77 -6.95 -2.38
CA LEU A 4 15.03 -6.44 -3.73
C LEU A 4 15.29 -4.93 -3.73
N ALA A 5 14.79 -4.19 -2.73
CA ALA A 5 15.05 -2.75 -2.60
C ALA A 5 16.54 -2.47 -2.43
N PHE A 6 17.25 -3.29 -1.64
CA PHE A 6 18.70 -3.18 -1.44
C PHE A 6 19.52 -3.54 -2.68
N TRP A 7 18.97 -4.36 -3.57
CA TRP A 7 19.62 -4.72 -4.83
C TRP A 7 19.38 -3.67 -5.92
N LEU A 8 18.17 -3.08 -5.93
CA LEU A 8 17.75 -2.13 -6.97
C LEU A 8 18.24 -0.70 -6.68
N GLY A 9 18.10 -0.23 -5.44
CA GLY A 9 18.50 1.13 -5.06
C GLY A 9 20.01 1.34 -5.08
N GLN A 10 20.46 2.45 -5.67
CA GLN A 10 21.86 2.85 -5.74
C GLN A 10 22.28 3.77 -4.59
N SER A 11 21.31 4.43 -3.94
CA SER A 11 21.52 5.31 -2.79
C SER A 11 20.66 4.89 -1.60
N TRP A 12 21.05 5.31 -0.39
CA TRP A 12 20.26 5.04 0.82
C TRP A 12 18.83 5.62 0.72
N ILE A 13 18.66 6.72 -0.03
CA ILE A 13 17.37 7.38 -0.27
C ILE A 13 16.48 6.48 -1.14
N GLU A 14 17.01 5.93 -2.23
CA GLU A 14 16.26 5.02 -3.11
C GLU A 14 15.83 3.74 -2.38
N VAL A 15 16.74 3.15 -1.60
CA VAL A 15 16.43 1.97 -0.78
C VAL A 15 15.34 2.30 0.25
N ALA A 16 15.44 3.45 0.92
CA ALA A 16 14.45 3.90 1.89
C ALA A 16 13.08 4.17 1.24
N LEU A 17 13.04 4.73 0.04
CA LEU A 17 11.80 4.95 -0.72
C LEU A 17 11.16 3.63 -1.16
N LEU A 18 11.96 2.70 -1.70
CA LEU A 18 11.48 1.38 -2.13
C LEU A 18 10.96 0.56 -0.95
N ALA A 19 11.71 0.48 0.16
CA ALA A 19 11.28 -0.21 1.36
C ALA A 19 10.09 0.49 2.04
N GLY A 20 10.13 1.83 2.11
CA GLY A 20 9.08 2.66 2.69
C GLY A 20 7.76 2.55 1.94
N SER A 21 7.79 2.43 0.61
CA SER A 21 6.58 2.23 -0.20
C SER A 21 5.87 0.91 0.12
N VAL A 22 6.62 -0.16 0.37
CA VAL A 22 6.07 -1.45 0.79
C VAL A 22 5.50 -1.35 2.21
N LEU A 23 6.20 -0.67 3.11
CA LEU A 23 5.72 -0.43 4.47
C LEU A 23 4.43 0.39 4.48
N LEU A 24 4.31 1.39 3.60
CA LEU A 24 3.09 2.18 3.44
C LEU A 24 1.91 1.30 3.02
N VAL A 25 2.09 0.40 2.04
CA VAL A 25 1.04 -0.57 1.66
C VAL A 25 0.61 -1.39 2.86
N MET A 26 1.56 -1.93 3.65
CA MET A 26 1.26 -2.71 4.85
C MET A 26 0.49 -1.90 5.90
N ILE A 27 0.85 -0.63 6.11
CA ILE A 27 0.14 0.26 7.04
C ILE A 27 -1.31 0.44 6.58
N VAL A 28 -1.52 0.73 5.30
CA VAL A 28 -2.87 0.96 4.75
C VAL A 28 -3.71 -0.32 4.78
N GLU A 29 -3.11 -1.49 4.49
CA GLU A 29 -3.78 -2.80 4.58
C GLU A 29 -4.25 -3.11 6.01
N LEU A 30 -3.40 -2.84 7.00
CA LEU A 30 -3.72 -3.02 8.42
C LEU A 30 -4.83 -2.08 8.86
N LEU A 31 -4.81 -0.82 8.39
CA LEU A 31 -5.89 0.13 8.64
C LEU A 31 -7.20 -0.32 7.99
N ASN A 32 -7.18 -0.80 6.74
CA ASN A 32 -8.36 -1.34 6.06
C ASN A 32 -8.95 -2.52 6.83
N THR A 33 -8.10 -3.48 7.22
CA THR A 33 -8.50 -4.65 8.01
C THR A 33 -9.09 -4.24 9.37
N GLY A 34 -8.50 -3.23 10.02
CA GLY A 34 -9.01 -2.69 11.29
C GLY A 34 -10.39 -2.05 11.14
N ILE A 35 -10.61 -1.31 10.05
CA ILE A 35 -11.92 -0.71 9.72
C ILE A 35 -12.95 -1.80 9.45
N GLU A 36 -12.61 -2.82 8.64
CA GLU A 36 -13.48 -3.96 8.37
C GLU A 36 -13.88 -4.68 9.66
N ALA A 37 -12.91 -4.98 10.53
CA ALA A 37 -13.18 -5.63 11.81
C ALA A 37 -14.06 -4.79 12.74
N ALA A 38 -13.87 -3.47 12.77
CA ALA A 38 -14.70 -2.56 13.56
C ALA A 38 -16.15 -2.51 13.03
N ILE A 39 -16.32 -2.48 11.71
CA ILE A 39 -17.63 -2.48 11.06
C ILE A 39 -18.35 -3.82 11.29
N ASP A 40 -17.66 -4.94 11.12
CA ASP A 40 -18.22 -6.28 11.27
C ASP A 40 -18.64 -6.56 12.73
N ARG A 41 -17.98 -5.93 13.70
CA ARG A 41 -18.39 -5.99 15.11
C ARG A 41 -19.70 -5.24 15.39
N ILE A 42 -19.97 -4.13 14.68
CA ILE A 42 -21.10 -3.23 14.95
C ILE A 42 -22.32 -3.58 14.09
N SER A 43 -22.11 -4.01 12.85
CA SER A 43 -23.16 -4.18 11.84
C SER A 43 -23.57 -5.65 11.71
N LEU A 44 -24.59 -6.09 12.46
CA LEU A 44 -25.19 -7.43 12.30
C LEU A 44 -26.10 -7.52 11.06
N GLU A 45 -26.56 -6.38 10.52
CA GLU A 45 -27.34 -6.27 9.28
C GLU A 45 -26.59 -5.52 8.19
N TRP A 46 -26.95 -5.75 6.92
CA TRP A 46 -26.37 -5.06 5.78
C TRP A 46 -26.73 -3.57 5.77
N HIS A 47 -25.81 -2.71 6.22
CA HIS A 47 -25.98 -1.26 6.16
C HIS A 47 -25.28 -0.63 4.93
N PRO A 48 -25.94 0.27 4.18
CA PRO A 48 -25.33 1.00 3.06
C PRO A 48 -24.06 1.78 3.45
N LEU A 49 -23.99 2.27 4.69
CA LEU A 49 -22.82 2.98 5.23
C LEU A 49 -21.64 2.04 5.48
N ALA A 50 -21.90 0.82 5.97
CA ALA A 50 -20.88 -0.20 6.17
C ALA A 50 -20.22 -0.57 4.83
N LYS A 51 -21.02 -0.74 3.78
CA LYS A 51 -20.50 -0.97 2.42
C LYS A 51 -19.57 0.15 1.96
N ARG A 52 -20.01 1.40 2.08
CA ARG A 52 -19.19 2.57 1.67
C ARG A 52 -17.86 2.64 2.41
N ALA A 53 -17.86 2.38 3.71
CA ALA A 53 -16.63 2.42 4.50
C ALA A 53 -15.63 1.33 4.08
N LYS A 54 -16.10 0.11 3.76
CA LYS A 54 -15.26 -0.96 3.19
C LYS A 54 -14.73 -0.61 1.79
N ASP A 55 -15.58 -0.06 0.93
CA ASP A 55 -15.17 0.37 -0.42
C ASP A 55 -14.08 1.45 -0.36
N MET A 56 -14.19 2.40 0.57
CA MET A 56 -13.18 3.45 0.78
C MET A 56 -11.86 2.89 1.32
N GLY A 57 -11.91 1.94 2.26
CA GLY A 57 -10.71 1.29 2.78
C GLY A 57 -9.97 0.51 1.69
N SER A 58 -10.69 -0.27 0.89
CA SER A 58 -10.14 -0.99 -0.27
C SER A 58 -9.58 -0.02 -1.34
N ALA A 59 -10.23 1.12 -1.57
CA ALA A 59 -9.72 2.14 -2.47
C ALA A 59 -8.40 2.76 -1.97
N ALA A 60 -8.25 2.97 -0.66
CA ALA A 60 -7.00 3.46 -0.08
C ALA A 60 -5.86 2.45 -0.29
N VAL A 61 -6.13 1.15 -0.11
CA VAL A 61 -5.18 0.06 -0.41
C VAL A 61 -4.74 0.12 -1.87
N LEU A 62 -5.69 0.24 -2.81
CA LEU A 62 -5.40 0.34 -4.24
C LEU A 62 -4.48 1.53 -4.54
N LEU A 63 -4.76 2.70 -3.97
CA LEU A 63 -3.91 3.89 -4.15
C LEU A 63 -2.50 3.67 -3.59
N ALA A 64 -2.36 3.04 -2.41
CA ALA A 64 -1.06 2.70 -1.85
C ALA A 64 -0.27 1.73 -2.75
N LEU A 65 -0.95 0.73 -3.33
CA LEU A 65 -0.36 -0.18 -4.30
C LEU A 65 0.10 0.53 -5.58
N LEU A 66 -0.70 1.47 -6.10
CA LEU A 66 -0.32 2.28 -7.27
C LEU A 66 0.91 3.14 -7.00
N VAL A 67 1.00 3.75 -5.80
CA VAL A 67 2.20 4.50 -5.38
C VAL A 67 3.40 3.57 -5.29
N CYS A 68 3.26 2.40 -4.67
CA CYS A 68 4.33 1.40 -4.59
C CYS A 68 4.79 0.97 -5.99
N LEU A 69 3.87 0.60 -6.87
CA LEU A 69 4.16 0.24 -8.26
C LEU A 69 4.86 1.37 -9.02
N GLY A 70 4.42 2.61 -8.84
CA GLY A 70 5.03 3.79 -9.47
C GLY A 70 6.49 3.99 -9.04
N ILE A 71 6.76 3.92 -7.74
CA ILE A 71 8.13 4.06 -7.20
C ILE A 71 9.03 2.93 -7.72
N TRP A 72 8.55 1.68 -7.69
CA TRP A 72 9.32 0.53 -8.16
C TRP A 72 9.57 0.57 -9.67
N SER A 73 8.58 0.96 -10.46
CA SER A 73 8.71 1.08 -11.91
C SER A 73 9.68 2.20 -12.29
N ALA A 74 9.62 3.34 -11.59
CA ALA A 74 10.56 4.44 -11.79
C ALA A 74 12.00 4.04 -11.44
N ALA A 75 12.22 3.38 -10.31
CA ALA A 75 13.53 2.88 -9.92
C ALA A 75 14.07 1.85 -10.92
N LEU A 76 13.21 0.97 -11.44
CA LEU A 76 13.58 -0.01 -12.45
C LEU A 76 13.96 0.67 -13.77
N TYR A 77 13.16 1.64 -14.22
CA TYR A 77 13.45 2.42 -15.42
C TYR A 77 14.80 3.14 -15.30
N GLN A 78 15.05 3.82 -14.19
CA GLN A 78 16.31 4.52 -13.92
C GLN A 78 17.52 3.56 -13.87
N ARG A 79 17.32 2.32 -13.37
CA ARG A 79 18.39 1.31 -13.31
C ARG A 79 18.84 0.85 -14.70
N PHE A 80 17.91 0.69 -15.65
CA PHE A 80 18.19 0.15 -16.98
C PHE A 80 18.38 1.23 -18.05
N TYR A 81 17.80 2.41 -17.85
CA TYR A 81 17.91 3.58 -18.73
C TYR A 81 18.35 4.80 -17.90
N PRO A 82 19.64 4.83 -17.51
CA PRO A 82 20.22 5.94 -16.75
C PRO A 82 20.28 7.25 -17.54
#